data_AF-A0A525C6M3-F1
#
_entry.id   AF-A0A525C6M3-F1
#
_cell.length_a   1.000
_cell.length_b   1.000
_cell.length_c   1.000
_cell.angle_alpha   90.00
_cell.angle_beta   90.00
_cell.angle_gamma   90.00
#
_symmetry.space_group_name_H-M   'P 1'
#
loop_
_entity.id
_entity.type
_entity.pdbx_description
1 polymer ?
#
loop_
_entity_poly.entity_id
_entity_poly.type
_entity_poly.pdbx_seq_one_letter_code
_entity_poly.pdbx_strand_id
1 'polypeptide(L)'
;IDSSDQKLEHLVAAVNSATMHVFNQWQIRSELTRILLARKDFTKAREYLPPLNMAEEMVVVSWAEYLVASGQYLEADDLLKDALRMYPRNAALLDMLLQRNPLPSFFTRAYVENALQESRRYTDALLRLIESQSDPAVREDWFVRYFAMDARPHGSPRAAAMYFIDAVHNVLPDDEQRKRLEAFFAAGGGERWDLLSRILLSKSEMPDSIVAVFDAALESYTGVLYWHEAYVDLPVQWIEVDQGQIKKWCIDSTQDGKVDAEVNFVDGIPFEFLKHGKDEIDRYVFHFYPWVAMHEHENAADFQHRYFTPFSVELPVFISLPGADFQEWLSARPEMVVERGHRSDMPDQVLADHVRLLEESNQDGHICRTMYQKGKVIRQEWLDQNGVYAITEYHENEPLRSSESLQRDGYFDRAGVFQDGQLLAYAYDLDRDGAAEMWEYFDQARTQIWLIKHSPRLGLVHNVDFANELLIDILADDDEYGFPSNRILHRQDTAAFTGN
;
A
#
# COMPACT_ATOMS: atom_id res chain seq x y z
N ILE A 1 16.64 -6.36 -25.16
CA ILE A 1 16.78 -7.47 -26.14
C ILE A 1 18.26 -7.72 -26.48
N ASP A 2 19.14 -6.70 -26.46
CA ASP A 2 20.60 -6.84 -26.68
C ASP A 2 21.40 -7.68 -25.66
N SER A 3 20.86 -8.03 -24.48
CA SER A 3 21.62 -8.79 -23.46
C SER A 3 21.54 -10.32 -23.62
N SER A 4 20.60 -10.85 -24.41
CA SER A 4 20.34 -12.30 -24.44
C SER A 4 21.27 -13.08 -25.37
N ASP A 5 21.66 -12.49 -26.50
CA ASP A 5 22.60 -13.12 -27.46
C ASP A 5 24.02 -13.17 -26.91
N GLN A 6 24.48 -12.08 -26.30
CA GLN A 6 25.80 -12.04 -25.65
C GLN A 6 25.89 -13.04 -24.49
N LYS A 7 24.83 -13.16 -23.68
CA LYS A 7 24.75 -14.19 -22.62
C LYS A 7 24.81 -15.60 -23.21
N LEU A 8 24.14 -15.85 -24.33
CA LEU A 8 24.18 -17.14 -25.03
C LEU A 8 25.59 -17.46 -25.51
N GLU A 9 26.27 -16.53 -26.17
CA GLU A 9 27.65 -16.70 -26.65
C GLU A 9 28.63 -16.97 -25.50
N HIS A 10 28.51 -16.24 -24.39
CA HIS A 10 29.34 -16.46 -23.20
C HIS A 10 29.13 -17.84 -22.58
N LEU A 11 27.87 -18.30 -22.50
CA LEU A 11 27.55 -19.64 -21.99
C LEU A 11 28.07 -20.73 -22.93
N VAL A 12 27.92 -20.59 -24.24
CA VAL A 12 28.46 -21.53 -25.23
C VAL A 12 29.99 -21.61 -25.13
N ALA A 13 30.67 -20.46 -25.01
CA ALA A 13 32.12 -20.43 -24.81
C ALA A 13 32.53 -21.11 -23.49
N ALA A 14 31.77 -20.91 -22.41
CA ALA A 14 32.03 -21.53 -21.12
C ALA A 14 31.85 -23.06 -21.16
N VAL A 15 30.81 -23.58 -21.81
CA VAL A 15 30.59 -25.04 -21.98
C VAL A 15 31.75 -25.69 -22.74
N ASN A 16 32.32 -25.00 -23.72
CA ASN A 16 33.40 -25.52 -24.55
C ASN A 16 34.80 -25.38 -23.90
N SER A 17 34.89 -24.75 -22.73
CA SER A 17 36.17 -24.60 -22.01
C SER A 17 36.58 -25.92 -21.34
N ALA A 18 37.72 -26.48 -21.77
CA ALA A 18 38.27 -27.73 -21.25
C ALA A 18 38.72 -27.67 -19.78
N THR A 19 38.79 -26.49 -19.16
CA THR A 19 39.29 -26.29 -17.80
C THR A 19 38.22 -26.35 -16.71
N MET A 20 36.95 -26.55 -17.09
CA MET A 20 35.83 -26.44 -16.16
C MET A 20 35.52 -27.78 -15.46
N HIS A 21 35.25 -27.72 -14.15
CA HIS A 21 34.82 -28.89 -13.38
C HIS A 21 33.49 -29.45 -13.91
N VAL A 22 33.32 -30.78 -13.91
CA VAL A 22 32.16 -31.48 -14.52
C VAL A 22 30.82 -30.98 -13.97
N PHE A 23 30.72 -30.77 -12.66
CA PHE A 23 29.50 -30.23 -12.04
C PHE A 23 29.11 -28.84 -12.59
N ASN A 24 30.09 -27.96 -12.78
CA ASN A 24 29.85 -26.62 -13.35
C ASN A 24 29.43 -26.71 -14.82
N GLN A 25 29.93 -27.71 -15.56
CA GLN A 25 29.50 -27.94 -16.94
C GLN A 25 28.02 -28.34 -17.01
N TRP A 26 27.50 -29.16 -16.08
CA TRP A 26 26.08 -29.52 -16.07
C TRP A 26 25.17 -28.35 -15.74
N GLN A 27 25.57 -27.49 -14.81
CA GLN A 27 24.81 -26.28 -14.50
C GLN A 27 24.71 -25.34 -15.69
N ILE A 28 25.84 -25.08 -16.36
CA ILE A 28 25.87 -24.20 -17.53
C ILE A 28 25.10 -24.81 -18.70
N ARG A 29 25.22 -26.12 -18.94
CA ARG A 29 24.44 -26.83 -19.94
C ARG A 29 22.94 -26.75 -19.68
N SER A 30 22.51 -26.92 -18.43
CA SER A 30 21.11 -26.81 -18.01
C SER A 30 20.55 -25.42 -18.28
N GLU A 31 21.28 -24.37 -17.89
CA GLU A 31 20.89 -22.98 -18.15
C GLU A 31 20.89 -22.64 -19.66
N LEU A 32 21.88 -23.15 -20.40
CA LEU A 32 21.94 -22.99 -21.85
C LEU A 32 20.74 -23.67 -22.54
N THR A 33 20.38 -24.88 -22.13
CA THR A 33 19.17 -25.58 -22.59
C THR A 33 17.93 -24.73 -22.34
N ARG A 34 17.74 -24.17 -21.14
CA ARG A 34 16.58 -23.31 -20.83
C ARG A 34 16.47 -22.09 -21.74
N ILE A 35 17.58 -21.39 -21.98
CA ILE A 35 17.61 -20.23 -22.88
C ILE A 35 17.25 -20.64 -24.31
N LEU A 36 17.76 -21.78 -24.79
CA LEU A 36 17.47 -22.30 -26.13
C LEU A 36 16.02 -22.77 -26.26
N LEU A 37 15.44 -23.39 -25.23
CA LEU A 37 14.03 -23.76 -25.18
C LEU A 37 13.11 -22.53 -25.23
N ALA A 38 13.43 -21.48 -24.48
CA ALA A 38 12.69 -20.21 -24.52
C ALA A 38 12.70 -19.57 -25.92
N ARG A 39 13.77 -19.81 -26.70
CA ARG A 39 13.91 -19.39 -28.11
C ARG A 39 13.31 -20.38 -29.12
N LYS A 40 12.77 -21.51 -28.66
CA LYS A 40 12.24 -22.60 -29.50
C LYS A 40 13.29 -23.24 -30.42
N ASP A 41 14.59 -23.17 -30.07
CA ASP A 41 15.68 -23.86 -30.80
C ASP A 41 15.92 -25.25 -30.20
N PHE A 42 14.97 -26.17 -30.45
CA PHE A 42 14.98 -27.51 -29.88
C PHE A 42 16.19 -28.35 -30.31
N THR A 43 16.69 -28.14 -31.53
CA THR A 43 17.85 -28.86 -32.07
C THR A 43 19.10 -28.56 -31.26
N LYS A 44 19.40 -27.27 -31.04
CA LYS A 44 20.54 -26.89 -30.20
C LYS A 44 20.32 -27.20 -28.73
N ALA A 45 19.10 -27.01 -28.23
CA ALA A 45 18.77 -27.37 -26.84
C ALA A 45 19.13 -28.84 -26.55
N ARG A 46 18.86 -29.74 -27.51
CA ARG A 46 19.23 -31.16 -27.43
C ARG A 46 20.72 -31.41 -27.42
N GLU A 47 21.50 -30.68 -28.22
CA GLU A 47 22.96 -30.80 -28.28
C GLU A 47 23.63 -30.44 -26.95
N TYR A 48 23.08 -29.43 -26.27
CA TYR A 48 23.61 -28.93 -25.01
C TYR A 48 23.07 -29.63 -23.76
N LEU A 49 22.04 -30.48 -23.87
CA LEU A 49 21.54 -31.24 -22.73
C LEU A 49 22.69 -32.00 -22.03
N PRO A 50 22.79 -31.93 -20.71
CA PRO A 50 23.70 -32.81 -19.97
C PRO A 50 23.28 -34.28 -20.20
N PRO A 51 24.21 -35.25 -20.19
CA PRO A 51 23.84 -36.66 -20.28
C PRO A 51 22.88 -37.01 -19.14
N LEU A 52 21.77 -37.69 -19.44
CA LEU A 52 20.75 -37.99 -18.44
C LEU A 52 21.36 -38.79 -17.28
N ASN A 53 21.30 -38.22 -16.09
CA ASN A 53 21.76 -38.81 -14.84
C ASN A 53 20.67 -38.63 -13.79
N MET A 54 20.01 -39.72 -13.42
CA MET A 54 18.89 -39.69 -12.46
C MET A 54 19.31 -39.33 -11.03
N ALA A 55 20.61 -39.33 -10.71
CA ALA A 55 21.12 -38.94 -9.40
C ALA A 55 21.27 -37.42 -9.23
N GLU A 56 21.14 -36.64 -10.31
CA GLU A 56 21.36 -35.20 -10.32
C GLU A 56 20.07 -34.46 -10.70
N GLU A 57 19.44 -33.85 -9.70
CA GLU A 57 18.13 -33.20 -9.80
C GLU A 57 18.04 -32.22 -10.98
N MET A 58 19.05 -31.36 -11.15
CA MET A 58 19.07 -30.34 -12.21
C MET A 58 19.13 -30.93 -13.62
N VAL A 59 19.82 -32.06 -13.78
CA VAL A 59 19.92 -32.76 -15.06
C VAL A 59 18.55 -33.34 -15.43
N VAL A 60 17.88 -33.96 -14.47
CA VAL A 60 16.55 -34.54 -14.65
C VAL A 60 15.52 -33.47 -14.99
N VAL A 61 15.56 -32.32 -14.29
CA VAL A 61 14.70 -31.16 -14.59
C VAL A 61 14.91 -30.67 -16.02
N SER A 62 16.16 -30.47 -16.45
CA SER A 62 16.47 -30.00 -17.82
C SER A 62 15.97 -30.95 -18.90
N TRP A 63 16.09 -32.26 -18.67
CA TRP A 63 15.55 -33.27 -19.58
C TRP A 63 14.03 -33.24 -19.64
N ALA A 64 13.36 -33.14 -18.49
CA ALA A 64 11.90 -33.04 -18.45
C ALA A 64 11.42 -31.76 -19.17
N GLU A 65 12.07 -30.61 -18.94
CA GLU A 65 11.77 -29.34 -19.62
C GLU A 65 11.90 -29.48 -21.14
N TYR A 66 12.98 -30.11 -21.61
CA TYR A 66 13.19 -30.36 -23.03
C TYR A 66 12.13 -31.29 -23.64
N LEU A 67 11.82 -32.42 -22.98
CA LEU A 67 10.86 -33.40 -23.49
C LEU A 67 9.45 -32.79 -23.57
N VAL A 68 9.06 -32.02 -22.54
CA VAL A 68 7.80 -31.26 -22.56
C VAL A 68 7.80 -30.22 -23.68
N ALA A 69 8.83 -29.38 -23.78
CA ALA A 69 8.86 -28.30 -24.76
C ALA A 69 8.93 -28.82 -26.22
N SER A 70 9.53 -29.98 -26.45
CA SER A 70 9.68 -30.60 -27.79
C SER A 70 8.51 -31.49 -28.22
N GLY A 71 7.46 -31.63 -27.41
CA GLY A 71 6.30 -32.45 -27.74
C GLY A 71 6.45 -33.95 -27.46
N GLN A 72 7.55 -34.37 -26.83
CA GLN A 72 7.87 -35.76 -26.48
C GLN A 72 7.19 -36.16 -25.17
N TYR A 73 5.86 -36.20 -25.23
CA TYR A 73 5.04 -36.22 -24.03
C TYR A 73 5.09 -37.55 -23.28
N LEU A 74 5.13 -38.68 -23.97
CA LEU A 74 5.22 -40.00 -23.34
C LEU A 74 6.56 -40.18 -22.60
N GLU A 75 7.68 -39.80 -23.24
CA GLU A 75 8.98 -39.86 -22.57
C GLU A 75 9.08 -38.89 -21.39
N ALA A 76 8.48 -37.70 -21.52
CA ALA A 76 8.40 -36.75 -20.41
C ALA A 76 7.66 -37.33 -19.20
N ASP A 77 6.54 -38.04 -19.42
CA ASP A 77 5.74 -38.62 -18.34
C ASP A 77 6.48 -39.72 -17.60
N ASP A 78 7.15 -40.62 -18.33
CA ASP A 78 7.98 -41.67 -17.73
C ASP A 78 9.13 -41.07 -16.92
N LEU A 79 9.78 -40.04 -17.45
CA LEU A 79 10.85 -39.34 -16.74
C LEU A 79 10.31 -38.62 -15.50
N LEU A 80 9.22 -37.85 -15.62
CA LEU A 80 8.62 -37.11 -14.50
C LEU A 80 8.19 -38.04 -13.37
N LYS A 81 7.64 -39.22 -13.71
CA LYS A 81 7.24 -40.24 -12.74
C LYS A 81 8.43 -40.75 -11.92
N ASP A 82 9.54 -41.08 -12.58
CA ASP A 82 10.74 -41.55 -11.88
C ASP A 82 11.47 -40.41 -11.17
N ALA A 83 11.47 -39.21 -11.75
CA ALA A 83 12.06 -38.01 -11.18
C ALA A 83 11.37 -37.59 -9.88
N LEU A 84 10.03 -37.55 -9.86
CA LEU A 84 9.27 -37.18 -8.67
C LEU A 84 9.41 -38.22 -7.54
N ARG A 85 9.71 -39.48 -7.85
CA ARG A 85 10.05 -40.49 -6.83
C ARG A 85 11.35 -40.17 -6.10
N MET A 86 12.32 -39.58 -6.81
CA MET A 86 13.64 -39.24 -6.26
C MET A 86 13.65 -37.82 -5.66
N TYR A 87 12.93 -36.90 -6.29
CA TYR A 87 12.88 -35.47 -5.95
C TYR A 87 11.43 -35.00 -5.74
N PRO A 88 10.71 -35.56 -4.75
CA PRO A 88 9.29 -35.26 -4.56
C PRO A 88 9.01 -33.78 -4.32
N ARG A 89 9.98 -33.00 -3.83
CA ARG A 89 9.81 -31.58 -3.50
C ARG A 89 10.27 -30.60 -4.58
N ASN A 90 10.74 -31.08 -5.74
CA ASN A 90 11.20 -30.19 -6.80
C ASN A 90 10.01 -29.48 -7.47
N ALA A 91 10.02 -28.14 -7.43
CA ALA A 91 8.94 -27.32 -7.98
C ALA A 91 8.78 -27.47 -9.49
N ALA A 92 9.89 -27.46 -10.23
CA ALA A 92 9.85 -27.49 -11.68
C ALA A 92 9.27 -28.80 -12.22
N LEU A 93 9.61 -29.94 -11.59
CA LEU A 93 9.02 -31.24 -11.92
C LEU A 93 7.52 -31.28 -11.64
N LEU A 94 7.07 -30.69 -10.53
CA LEU A 94 5.65 -30.61 -10.18
C LEU A 94 4.90 -29.68 -11.13
N ASP A 95 5.44 -28.50 -11.42
CA ASP A 95 4.87 -27.54 -12.35
C ASP A 95 4.73 -28.15 -13.75
N MET A 96 5.76 -28.85 -14.24
CA MET A 96 5.70 -29.53 -15.54
C MET A 96 4.65 -30.62 -15.57
N LEU A 97 4.49 -31.39 -14.49
CA LEU A 97 3.45 -32.40 -14.39
C LEU A 97 2.05 -31.77 -14.39
N LEU A 98 1.87 -30.68 -13.64
CA LEU A 98 0.58 -30.03 -13.44
C LEU A 98 0.13 -29.20 -14.66
N GLN A 99 1.08 -28.70 -15.46
CA GLN A 99 0.78 -28.03 -16.73
C GLN A 99 0.30 -28.99 -17.84
N ARG A 100 0.33 -30.31 -17.61
CA ARG A 100 -0.13 -31.28 -18.61
C ARG A 100 -1.63 -31.46 -18.57
N ASN A 101 -2.27 -31.28 -19.72
CA ASN A 101 -3.64 -31.71 -19.96
C ASN A 101 -3.66 -32.87 -20.97
N PRO A 102 -4.18 -34.06 -20.60
CA PRO A 102 -4.67 -34.45 -19.27
C PRO A 102 -3.51 -34.80 -18.31
N LEU A 103 -3.78 -34.72 -17.00
CA LEU A 103 -2.86 -35.22 -15.97
C LEU A 103 -2.53 -36.71 -16.23
N PRO A 104 -1.25 -37.12 -16.21
CA PRO A 104 -0.85 -38.51 -16.46
C PRO A 104 -1.43 -39.49 -15.43
N SER A 105 -1.41 -40.78 -15.77
CA SER A 105 -2.05 -41.93 -15.10
C SER A 105 -2.21 -41.87 -13.56
N PHE A 106 -3.23 -42.58 -13.05
CA PHE A 106 -3.59 -42.75 -11.62
C PHE A 106 -2.41 -42.90 -10.64
N PHE A 107 -1.29 -43.51 -11.03
CA PHE A 107 -0.12 -43.69 -10.16
C PHE A 107 0.69 -42.41 -9.94
N THR A 108 0.81 -41.55 -10.95
CA THR A 108 1.48 -40.25 -10.81
C THR A 108 0.63 -39.33 -9.94
N ARG A 109 -0.70 -39.42 -10.10
CA ARG A 109 -1.70 -38.78 -9.24
C ARG A 109 -1.62 -39.22 -7.78
N ALA A 110 -1.61 -40.53 -7.51
CA ALA A 110 -1.57 -41.07 -6.14
C ALA A 110 -0.25 -40.75 -5.39
N TYR A 111 0.87 -40.63 -6.12
CA TYR A 111 2.16 -40.27 -5.51
C TYR A 111 2.21 -38.79 -5.13
N VAL A 112 1.68 -37.93 -6.00
CA VAL A 112 1.55 -36.49 -5.76
C VAL A 112 0.52 -36.21 -4.65
N GLU A 113 -0.61 -36.90 -4.66
CA GLU A 113 -1.64 -36.82 -3.60
C GLU A 113 -1.10 -37.31 -2.24
N ASN A 114 -0.29 -38.38 -2.16
CA ASN A 114 0.19 -38.88 -0.87
C ASN A 114 1.46 -38.20 -0.34
N ALA A 115 2.36 -37.70 -1.20
CA ALA A 115 3.66 -37.17 -0.76
C ALA A 115 3.66 -35.65 -0.57
N LEU A 116 2.69 -34.93 -1.14
CA LEU A 116 2.76 -33.47 -1.31
C LEU A 116 1.47 -32.71 -1.02
N GLN A 117 0.42 -33.36 -0.50
CA GLN A 117 -0.83 -32.67 -0.11
C GLN A 117 -0.58 -31.46 0.81
N GLU A 118 0.47 -31.50 1.62
CA GLU A 118 0.84 -30.40 2.53
C GLU A 118 1.88 -29.42 1.94
N SER A 119 2.43 -29.70 0.75
CA SER A 119 3.38 -28.80 0.10
C SER A 119 2.66 -27.57 -0.47
N ARG A 120 3.05 -26.38 -0.03
CA ARG A 120 2.55 -25.09 -0.56
C ARG A 120 2.63 -25.02 -2.08
N ARG A 121 3.75 -25.47 -2.67
CA ARG A 121 3.98 -25.48 -4.13
C ARG A 121 3.00 -26.39 -4.86
N TYR A 122 2.67 -27.55 -4.28
CA TYR A 122 1.68 -28.46 -4.87
C TYR A 122 0.28 -27.83 -4.83
N THR A 123 -0.09 -27.25 -3.69
CA THR A 123 -1.35 -26.51 -3.54
C THR A 123 -1.46 -25.39 -4.57
N ASP A 124 -0.43 -24.55 -4.73
CA ASP A 124 -0.42 -23.45 -5.69
C ASP A 124 -0.56 -23.92 -7.14
N ALA A 125 0.18 -24.96 -7.52
CA ALA A 125 0.14 -25.44 -8.88
C ALA A 125 -1.17 -26.18 -9.20
N LEU A 126 -1.78 -26.84 -8.20
CA LEU A 126 -3.12 -27.40 -8.32
C LEU A 126 -4.19 -26.31 -8.45
N LEU A 127 -4.06 -25.21 -7.71
CA LEU A 127 -4.95 -24.06 -7.83
C LEU A 127 -4.84 -23.41 -9.21
N ARG A 128 -3.63 -23.22 -9.75
CA ARG A 128 -3.45 -22.73 -11.13
C ARG A 128 -4.09 -23.66 -12.16
N LEU A 129 -3.96 -24.97 -11.96
CA LEU A 129 -4.60 -25.96 -12.81
C LEU A 129 -6.14 -25.85 -12.74
N ILE A 130 -6.72 -25.67 -11.55
CA ILE A 130 -8.15 -25.37 -11.38
C ILE A 130 -8.53 -24.03 -12.06
N GLU A 131 -7.76 -22.95 -11.86
CA GLU A 131 -7.98 -21.63 -12.50
C GLU A 131 -8.04 -21.75 -14.04
N SER A 132 -7.23 -22.64 -14.62
CA SER A 132 -7.18 -22.86 -16.08
C SER A 132 -8.35 -23.66 -16.66
N GLN A 133 -9.16 -24.33 -15.82
CA GLN A 133 -10.30 -25.10 -16.32
C GLN A 133 -11.47 -24.18 -16.62
N SER A 134 -11.99 -24.23 -17.84
CA SER A 134 -13.14 -23.43 -18.23
C SER A 134 -14.49 -24.02 -17.81
N ASP A 135 -14.54 -25.32 -17.52
CA ASP A 135 -15.77 -26.02 -17.10
C ASP A 135 -15.97 -25.90 -15.58
N PRO A 136 -17.03 -25.20 -15.11
CA PRO A 136 -17.32 -25.05 -13.68
C PRO A 136 -17.51 -26.38 -12.94
N ALA A 137 -18.13 -27.38 -13.59
CA ALA A 137 -18.40 -28.67 -12.94
C ALA A 137 -17.10 -29.45 -12.69
N VAL A 138 -16.12 -29.33 -13.60
CA VAL A 138 -14.79 -29.92 -13.41
C VAL A 138 -14.04 -29.20 -12.29
N ARG A 139 -14.11 -27.87 -12.23
CA ARG A 139 -13.50 -27.09 -11.14
C ARG A 139 -14.08 -27.47 -9.78
N GLU A 140 -15.40 -27.58 -9.69
CA GLU A 140 -16.10 -28.01 -8.48
C GLU A 140 -15.66 -29.41 -8.01
N ASP A 141 -15.65 -30.41 -8.90
CA ASP A 141 -15.13 -31.75 -8.59
C ASP A 141 -13.69 -31.69 -8.06
N TRP A 142 -12.85 -30.82 -8.64
CA TRP A 142 -11.46 -30.67 -8.22
C TRP A 142 -11.35 -29.99 -6.85
N PHE A 143 -12.10 -28.92 -6.57
CA PHE A 143 -12.11 -28.31 -5.24
C PHE A 143 -12.52 -29.31 -4.15
N VAL A 144 -13.63 -30.02 -4.36
CA VAL A 144 -14.14 -31.00 -3.40
C VAL A 144 -13.12 -32.13 -3.21
N ARG A 145 -12.57 -32.67 -4.31
CA ARG A 145 -11.65 -33.80 -4.27
C ARG A 145 -10.32 -33.46 -3.62
N TYR A 146 -9.75 -32.31 -3.92
CA TYR A 146 -8.37 -32.00 -3.55
C TYR A 146 -8.23 -31.14 -2.31
N PHE A 147 -9.19 -30.24 -2.05
CA PHE A 147 -9.16 -29.35 -0.90
C PHE A 147 -10.14 -29.76 0.19
N ALA A 148 -10.90 -30.85 -0.02
CA ALA A 148 -11.88 -31.37 0.92
C ALA A 148 -12.85 -30.29 1.41
N MET A 149 -13.27 -29.41 0.49
CA MET A 149 -14.06 -28.21 0.79
C MET A 149 -15.37 -28.50 1.55
N ASP A 150 -15.95 -29.70 1.40
CA ASP A 150 -17.15 -30.12 2.13
C ASP A 150 -16.88 -30.81 3.47
N ALA A 151 -15.63 -31.19 3.77
CA ALA A 151 -15.32 -32.11 4.86
C ALA A 151 -14.38 -31.54 5.93
N ARG A 152 -13.66 -30.44 5.67
CA ARG A 152 -12.68 -29.89 6.62
C ARG A 152 -12.77 -28.36 6.74
N PRO A 153 -12.84 -27.82 7.97
CA PRO A 153 -12.76 -26.38 8.20
C PRO A 153 -11.35 -25.79 7.95
N HIS A 154 -10.33 -26.61 7.73
CA HIS A 154 -8.93 -26.18 7.53
C HIS A 154 -8.47 -26.30 6.06
N GLY A 155 -9.34 -25.95 5.11
CA GLY A 155 -8.99 -25.92 3.69
C GLY A 155 -7.96 -24.82 3.38
N SER A 156 -7.38 -24.85 2.17
CA SER A 156 -6.57 -23.72 1.69
C SER A 156 -7.45 -22.46 1.58
N PRO A 157 -7.13 -21.34 2.24
CA PRO A 157 -7.93 -20.12 2.13
C PRO A 157 -8.09 -19.66 0.68
N ARG A 158 -7.05 -19.84 -0.14
CA ARG A 158 -7.08 -19.52 -1.57
C ARG A 158 -8.04 -20.44 -2.35
N ALA A 159 -8.03 -21.74 -2.06
CA ALA A 159 -9.00 -22.67 -2.65
C ALA A 159 -10.43 -22.28 -2.29
N ALA A 160 -10.66 -21.93 -1.02
CA ALA A 160 -11.97 -21.51 -0.53
C ALA A 160 -12.45 -20.21 -1.18
N ALA A 161 -11.56 -19.23 -1.37
CA ALA A 161 -11.86 -17.99 -2.07
C ALA A 161 -12.29 -18.25 -3.51
N MET A 162 -11.53 -19.07 -4.25
CA MET A 162 -11.88 -19.41 -5.63
C MET A 162 -13.18 -20.21 -5.72
N TYR A 163 -13.40 -21.13 -4.77
CA TYR A 163 -14.62 -21.93 -4.70
C TYR A 163 -15.87 -21.09 -4.45
N PHE A 164 -15.73 -20.03 -3.64
CA PHE A 164 -16.77 -19.03 -3.42
C PHE A 164 -17.00 -18.13 -4.65
N ILE A 165 -15.93 -17.59 -5.25
CA ILE A 165 -16.04 -16.75 -6.45
C ILE A 165 -16.73 -17.52 -7.60
N ASP A 166 -16.41 -18.81 -7.76
CA ASP A 166 -17.11 -19.65 -8.74
C ASP A 166 -18.60 -19.81 -8.43
N ALA A 167 -18.99 -19.86 -7.16
CA ALA A 167 -20.41 -19.92 -6.80
C ALA A 167 -21.15 -18.63 -7.16
N VAL A 168 -20.50 -17.48 -7.00
CA VAL A 168 -21.03 -16.16 -7.40
C VAL A 168 -21.15 -16.09 -8.93
N HIS A 169 -20.08 -16.38 -9.67
CA HIS A 169 -20.08 -16.32 -11.14
C HIS A 169 -21.07 -17.28 -11.79
N ASN A 170 -21.28 -18.47 -11.22
CA ASN A 170 -22.25 -19.44 -11.72
C ASN A 170 -23.67 -19.25 -11.17
N VAL A 171 -23.90 -18.17 -10.41
CA VAL A 171 -25.22 -17.79 -9.86
C VAL A 171 -25.86 -18.96 -9.10
N LEU A 172 -25.09 -19.61 -8.24
CA LEU A 172 -25.60 -20.68 -7.38
C LEU A 172 -26.64 -20.11 -6.40
N PRO A 173 -27.53 -20.95 -5.82
CA PRO A 173 -28.46 -20.50 -4.79
C PRO A 173 -27.78 -19.80 -3.61
N ASP A 174 -28.44 -18.79 -3.03
CA ASP A 174 -27.94 -17.97 -1.92
C ASP A 174 -27.43 -18.79 -0.72
N ASP A 175 -28.09 -19.91 -0.39
CA ASP A 175 -27.68 -20.79 0.71
C ASP A 175 -26.33 -21.47 0.43
N GLU A 176 -26.09 -21.87 -0.81
CA GLU A 176 -24.82 -22.46 -1.24
C GLU A 176 -23.71 -21.40 -1.33
N GLN A 177 -24.00 -20.20 -1.84
CA GLN A 177 -23.05 -19.09 -1.83
C GLN A 177 -22.63 -18.73 -0.39
N ARG A 178 -23.61 -18.62 0.53
CA ARG A 178 -23.37 -18.35 1.94
C ARG A 178 -22.49 -19.42 2.58
N LYS A 179 -22.82 -20.71 2.39
CA LYS A 179 -22.04 -21.84 2.93
C LYS A 179 -20.58 -21.76 2.48
N ARG A 180 -20.32 -21.41 1.22
CA ARG A 180 -18.95 -21.28 0.68
C ARG A 180 -18.22 -20.05 1.21
N LEU A 181 -18.93 -18.94 1.42
CA LEU A 181 -18.35 -17.76 2.06
C LEU A 181 -17.94 -18.06 3.51
N GLU A 182 -18.79 -18.76 4.26
CA GLU A 182 -18.47 -19.20 5.62
C GLU A 182 -17.26 -20.16 5.63
N ALA A 183 -17.18 -21.08 4.66
CA ALA A 183 -16.01 -21.94 4.50
C ALA A 183 -14.73 -21.15 4.17
N PHE A 184 -14.82 -20.06 3.40
CA PHE A 184 -13.70 -19.16 3.14
C PHE A 184 -13.19 -18.50 4.42
N PHE A 185 -14.07 -17.94 5.25
CA PHE A 185 -13.65 -17.37 6.53
C PHE A 185 -13.10 -18.43 7.49
N ALA A 186 -13.74 -19.61 7.59
CA ALA A 186 -13.28 -20.70 8.44
C ALA A 186 -11.88 -21.23 8.05
N ALA A 187 -11.54 -21.16 6.75
CA ALA A 187 -10.23 -21.51 6.22
C ALA A 187 -9.14 -20.45 6.48
N GLY A 188 -9.43 -19.38 7.23
CA GLY A 188 -8.50 -18.26 7.45
C GLY A 188 -8.46 -17.27 6.28
N GLY A 189 -9.45 -17.32 5.39
CA GLY A 189 -9.54 -16.40 4.25
C GLY A 189 -9.67 -14.94 4.67
N GLY A 190 -10.29 -14.71 5.84
CA GLY A 190 -10.38 -13.40 6.47
C GLY A 190 -9.04 -12.79 6.85
N GLU A 191 -7.96 -13.57 6.99
CA GLU A 191 -6.62 -13.09 7.37
C GLU A 191 -5.77 -12.67 6.15
N ARG A 192 -6.33 -12.74 4.94
CA ARG A 192 -5.59 -12.64 3.67
C ARG A 192 -6.15 -11.54 2.77
N TRP A 193 -5.50 -10.37 2.77
CA TRP A 193 -5.94 -9.22 1.99
C TRP A 193 -5.97 -9.49 0.48
N ASP A 194 -5.01 -10.25 -0.04
CA ASP A 194 -4.97 -10.67 -1.44
C ASP A 194 -6.19 -11.49 -1.88
N LEU A 195 -6.84 -12.19 -0.95
CA LEU A 195 -8.06 -12.95 -1.20
C LEU A 195 -9.32 -12.12 -0.94
N LEU A 196 -9.33 -11.35 0.15
CA LEU A 196 -10.43 -10.42 0.46
C LEU A 196 -10.64 -9.40 -0.67
N SER A 197 -9.56 -8.82 -1.19
CA SER A 197 -9.62 -7.85 -2.31
C SER A 197 -10.22 -8.47 -3.58
N ARG A 198 -9.92 -9.74 -3.89
CA ARG A 198 -10.54 -10.45 -5.03
C ARG A 198 -12.04 -10.64 -4.85
N ILE A 199 -12.46 -10.97 -3.63
CA ILE A 199 -13.88 -11.08 -3.29
C ILE A 199 -14.56 -9.71 -3.38
N LEU A 200 -13.95 -8.66 -2.83
CA LEU A 200 -14.44 -7.28 -2.93
C LEU A 200 -14.61 -6.81 -4.37
N LEU A 201 -13.68 -7.16 -5.27
CA LEU A 201 -13.81 -6.86 -6.70
C LEU A 201 -15.00 -7.56 -7.36
N SER A 202 -15.45 -8.68 -6.80
CA SER A 202 -16.63 -9.43 -7.26
C SER A 202 -17.92 -8.97 -6.56
N LYS A 203 -17.86 -7.98 -5.65
CA LYS A 203 -18.98 -7.57 -4.77
C LYS A 203 -20.21 -7.12 -5.57
N SER A 204 -20.02 -6.49 -6.73
CA SER A 204 -21.12 -6.05 -7.60
C SER A 204 -21.90 -7.20 -8.25
N GLU A 205 -21.35 -8.41 -8.24
CA GLU A 205 -21.97 -9.61 -8.83
C GLU A 205 -22.68 -10.47 -7.77
N MET A 206 -22.49 -10.15 -6.48
CA MET A 206 -23.08 -10.90 -5.38
C MET A 206 -24.51 -10.45 -5.09
N PRO A 207 -25.40 -11.37 -4.66
CA PRO A 207 -26.68 -10.99 -4.08
C PRO A 207 -26.51 -10.11 -2.84
N ASP A 208 -27.42 -9.15 -2.62
CA ASP A 208 -27.42 -8.26 -1.43
C ASP A 208 -27.36 -9.06 -0.11
N SER A 209 -28.00 -10.23 -0.10
CA SER A 209 -28.01 -11.16 1.04
C SER A 209 -26.61 -11.69 1.41
N ILE A 210 -25.75 -11.85 0.42
CA ILE A 210 -24.36 -12.32 0.56
C ILE A 210 -23.44 -11.15 0.89
N VAL A 211 -23.65 -10.01 0.24
CA VAL A 211 -22.96 -8.75 0.55
C VAL A 211 -23.11 -8.40 2.03
N ALA A 212 -24.33 -8.47 2.57
CA ALA A 212 -24.58 -8.19 3.98
C ALA A 212 -23.82 -9.13 4.94
N VAL A 213 -23.68 -10.42 4.60
CA VAL A 213 -22.90 -11.38 5.41
C VAL A 213 -21.41 -11.06 5.35
N PHE A 214 -20.91 -10.74 4.15
CA PHE A 214 -19.53 -10.38 3.95
C PHE A 214 -19.15 -9.08 4.69
N ASP A 215 -19.96 -8.04 4.57
CA ASP A 215 -19.75 -6.76 5.25
C ASP A 215 -19.81 -6.93 6.77
N ALA A 216 -20.79 -7.68 7.30
CA ALA A 216 -20.85 -7.97 8.74
C ALA A 216 -19.63 -8.75 9.25
N ALA A 217 -19.07 -9.66 8.44
CA ALA A 217 -17.84 -10.37 8.78
C ALA A 217 -16.63 -9.43 8.82
N LEU A 218 -16.53 -8.47 7.89
CA LEU A 218 -15.46 -7.46 7.88
C LEU A 218 -15.60 -6.45 9.03
N GLU A 219 -16.80 -5.96 9.30
CA GLU A 219 -17.09 -5.02 10.39
C GLU A 219 -16.80 -5.61 11.77
N SER A 220 -16.94 -6.93 11.93
CA SER A 220 -16.65 -7.61 13.20
C SER A 220 -15.25 -8.24 13.27
N TYR A 221 -14.45 -8.12 12.22
CA TYR A 221 -13.12 -8.73 12.16
C TYR A 221 -12.17 -8.06 13.16
N THR A 222 -11.58 -8.87 14.04
CA THR A 222 -10.45 -8.49 14.90
C THR A 222 -9.33 -9.50 14.69
N GLY A 223 -8.17 -9.05 14.25
CA GLY A 223 -7.05 -9.92 13.92
C GLY A 223 -6.01 -9.23 13.05
N VAL A 224 -5.13 -10.05 12.45
CA VAL A 224 -4.08 -9.60 11.55
C VAL A 224 -4.47 -9.94 10.11
N LEU A 225 -4.42 -8.96 9.22
CA LEU A 225 -4.57 -9.12 7.78
C LEU A 225 -3.20 -9.09 7.12
N TYR A 226 -2.76 -10.21 6.56
CA TYR A 226 -1.53 -10.24 5.76
C TYR A 226 -1.81 -9.66 4.38
N TRP A 227 -1.05 -8.64 3.99
CA TRP A 227 -1.20 -8.00 2.69
C TRP A 227 -0.85 -8.99 1.57
N HIS A 228 0.33 -9.59 1.69
CA HIS A 228 0.83 -10.67 0.85
C HIS A 228 1.46 -11.75 1.73
N GLU A 229 1.34 -13.00 1.31
CA GLU A 229 2.10 -14.08 1.91
C GLU A 229 3.58 -13.89 1.57
N ALA A 230 4.50 -14.18 2.51
CA ALA A 230 5.94 -14.03 2.28
C ALA A 230 6.35 -14.76 0.98
N TYR A 231 6.56 -13.98 -0.08
CA TYR A 231 7.26 -14.40 -1.27
C TYR A 231 8.74 -14.12 -1.04
N VAL A 232 9.62 -14.90 -1.66
CA VAL A 232 11.07 -14.95 -1.36
C VAL A 232 11.76 -13.58 -1.48
N ASP A 233 11.14 -12.59 -2.13
CA ASP A 233 11.75 -11.29 -2.43
C ASP A 233 10.85 -10.07 -2.12
N LEU A 234 9.71 -10.23 -1.45
CA LEU A 234 8.82 -9.11 -1.12
C LEU A 234 8.78 -8.84 0.40
N PRO A 235 8.72 -7.57 0.83
CA PRO A 235 8.53 -7.24 2.24
C PRO A 235 7.28 -7.93 2.78
N VAL A 236 7.37 -8.51 3.97
CA VAL A 236 6.19 -9.00 4.69
C VAL A 236 5.45 -7.80 5.22
N GLN A 237 4.15 -7.72 4.93
CA GLN A 237 3.31 -6.64 5.39
C GLN A 237 2.04 -7.20 6.01
N TRP A 238 1.62 -6.60 7.12
CA TRP A 238 0.38 -6.97 7.78
C TRP A 238 -0.31 -5.79 8.43
N ILE A 239 -1.63 -5.86 8.50
CA ILE A 239 -2.50 -4.83 9.06
C ILE A 239 -3.20 -5.42 10.28
N GLU A 240 -3.04 -4.79 11.44
CA GLU A 240 -3.83 -5.09 12.62
C GLU A 240 -5.18 -4.38 12.52
N VAL A 241 -6.25 -5.16 12.62
CA VAL A 241 -7.63 -4.70 12.54
C VAL A 241 -8.33 -5.04 13.86
N ASP A 242 -9.11 -4.11 14.37
CA ASP A 242 -9.95 -4.32 15.54
C ASP A 242 -11.37 -3.82 15.26
N GLN A 243 -12.34 -4.73 15.26
CA GLN A 243 -13.74 -4.47 14.93
C GLN A 243 -13.89 -3.75 13.59
N GLY A 244 -13.24 -4.30 12.56
CA GLY A 244 -13.24 -3.75 11.20
C GLY A 244 -12.44 -2.45 11.02
N GLN A 245 -11.93 -1.87 12.10
CA GLN A 245 -11.12 -0.65 12.05
C GLN A 245 -9.64 -0.99 11.96
N ILE A 246 -8.96 -0.43 10.97
CA ILE A 246 -7.50 -0.52 10.88
C ILE A 246 -6.89 0.22 12.07
N LYS A 247 -5.99 -0.44 12.80
CA LYS A 247 -5.27 0.13 13.95
C LYS A 247 -3.81 0.37 13.66
N LYS A 248 -3.17 -0.59 12.99
CA LYS A 248 -1.74 -0.56 12.70
C LYS A 248 -1.46 -1.25 11.38
N TRP A 249 -0.47 -0.78 10.64
CA TRP A 249 0.08 -1.45 9.49
C TRP A 249 1.59 -1.57 9.66
N CYS A 250 2.13 -2.77 9.54
CA CYS A 250 3.53 -3.07 9.74
C CYS A 250 4.18 -3.55 8.45
N ILE A 251 5.46 -3.22 8.29
CA ILE A 251 6.32 -3.61 7.17
C ILE A 251 7.61 -4.21 7.75
N ASP A 252 7.88 -5.46 7.41
CA ASP A 252 9.15 -6.16 7.64
C ASP A 252 9.78 -6.42 6.26
N SER A 253 10.72 -5.56 5.90
CA SER A 253 11.39 -5.59 4.59
C SER A 253 12.45 -6.68 4.48
N THR A 254 12.95 -7.18 5.61
CA THR A 254 14.02 -8.20 5.64
C THR A 254 13.50 -9.61 5.87
N GLN A 255 12.21 -9.75 6.22
CA GLN A 255 11.56 -11.00 6.60
C GLN A 255 12.23 -11.67 7.82
N ASP A 256 12.85 -10.87 8.71
CA ASP A 256 13.54 -11.38 9.90
C ASP A 256 12.63 -11.40 11.15
N GLY A 257 11.38 -10.98 11.00
CA GLY A 257 10.38 -10.88 12.06
C GLY A 257 10.44 -9.54 12.82
N LYS A 258 11.30 -8.60 12.42
CA LYS A 258 11.34 -7.25 12.99
C LYS A 258 10.65 -6.27 12.07
N VAL A 259 9.84 -5.41 12.67
CA VAL A 259 9.15 -4.34 11.95
C VAL A 259 10.17 -3.24 11.61
N ASP A 260 10.37 -3.00 10.33
CA ASP A 260 11.19 -1.90 9.82
C ASP A 260 10.40 -0.59 9.76
N ALA A 261 9.08 -0.67 9.57
CA ALA A 261 8.21 0.49 9.62
C ALA A 261 6.79 0.14 10.07
N GLU A 262 6.15 1.04 10.81
CA GLU A 262 4.74 0.94 11.19
C GLU A 262 3.98 2.24 10.93
N VAL A 263 2.71 2.11 10.55
CA VAL A 263 1.75 3.21 10.46
C VAL A 263 0.64 2.94 11.47
N ASN A 264 0.41 3.88 12.37
CA ASN A 264 -0.66 3.82 13.36
C ASN A 264 -1.86 4.65 12.89
N PHE A 265 -3.06 4.14 13.16
CA PHE A 265 -4.32 4.70 12.68
C PHE A 265 -5.27 5.02 13.85
N VAL A 266 -6.02 6.11 13.68
CA VAL A 266 -7.16 6.48 14.53
C VAL A 266 -8.34 6.67 13.59
N ASP A 267 -9.42 5.91 13.82
CA ASP A 267 -10.64 5.95 13.00
C ASP A 267 -10.38 5.78 11.49
N GLY A 268 -9.45 4.87 11.15
CA GLY A 268 -9.06 4.58 9.77
C GLY A 268 -8.11 5.59 9.12
N ILE A 269 -7.74 6.67 9.83
CA ILE A 269 -6.86 7.72 9.33
C ILE A 269 -5.45 7.52 9.92
N PRO A 270 -4.39 7.53 9.09
CA PRO A 270 -3.01 7.52 9.56
C PRO A 270 -2.72 8.75 10.43
N PHE A 271 -2.27 8.54 11.66
CA PHE A 271 -1.89 9.65 12.56
C PHE A 271 -0.40 9.62 12.91
N GLU A 272 0.26 8.47 12.74
CA GLU A 272 1.67 8.32 13.05
C GLU A 272 2.33 7.30 12.12
N PHE A 273 3.58 7.58 11.74
CA PHE A 273 4.46 6.68 11.01
C PHE A 273 5.78 6.55 11.77
N LEU A 274 6.21 5.33 12.04
CA LEU A 274 7.46 5.00 12.68
C LEU A 274 8.33 4.21 11.71
N LYS A 275 9.60 4.57 11.61
CA LYS A 275 10.62 3.86 10.87
C LYS A 275 11.72 3.42 11.84
N HIS A 276 11.94 2.12 11.90
CA HIS A 276 12.96 1.50 12.73
C HIS A 276 14.23 1.29 11.91
N GLY A 277 15.29 1.99 12.28
CA GLY A 277 16.65 1.70 11.86
C GLY A 277 17.32 0.70 12.81
N LYS A 278 18.59 0.38 12.54
CA LYS A 278 19.36 -0.56 13.37
C LYS A 278 19.51 -0.08 14.82
N ASP A 279 19.76 1.21 15.00
CA ASP A 279 20.04 1.85 16.30
C ASP A 279 19.34 3.22 16.40
N GLU A 280 18.36 3.48 15.53
CA GLU A 280 17.62 4.74 15.43
C GLU A 280 16.14 4.49 15.16
N ILE A 281 15.29 5.42 15.60
CA ILE A 281 13.85 5.43 15.31
C ILE A 281 13.50 6.83 14.79
N ASP A 282 12.91 6.88 13.61
CA ASP A 282 12.29 8.09 13.07
C ASP A 282 10.77 7.98 13.27
N ARG A 283 10.17 8.93 14.00
CA ARG A 283 8.74 9.03 14.23
C ARG A 283 8.19 10.26 13.56
N TYR A 284 7.14 10.10 12.76
CA TYR A 284 6.45 11.17 12.07
C TYR A 284 5.02 11.18 12.57
N VAL A 285 4.56 12.29 13.12
CA VAL A 285 3.16 12.49 13.52
C VAL A 285 2.51 13.39 12.50
N PHE A 286 1.35 12.99 11.99
CA PHE A 286 0.59 13.74 11.01
C PHE A 286 -0.35 14.74 11.70
N HIS A 287 -0.53 15.92 11.10
CA HIS A 287 -1.67 16.79 11.49
C HIS A 287 -2.96 16.18 10.94
N PHE A 288 -2.90 15.90 9.64
CA PHE A 288 -3.90 15.25 8.82
C PHE A 288 -3.06 14.58 7.71
N TYR A 289 -3.25 13.29 7.48
CA TYR A 289 -2.49 12.59 6.45
C TYR A 289 -2.75 13.23 5.08
N PRO A 290 -1.74 13.44 4.20
CA PRO A 290 -0.33 13.02 4.31
C PRO A 290 0.64 14.02 4.96
N TRP A 291 0.17 15.05 5.65
CA TRP A 291 0.99 16.19 6.07
C TRP A 291 1.54 16.04 7.48
N VAL A 292 2.87 16.07 7.58
CA VAL A 292 3.61 15.82 8.82
C VAL A 292 3.56 17.06 9.71
N ALA A 293 3.11 16.89 10.94
CA ALA A 293 3.15 17.90 12.00
C ALA A 293 4.52 18.01 12.66
N MET A 294 5.13 16.83 12.85
CA MET A 294 6.23 16.65 13.77
C MET A 294 7.07 15.45 13.35
N HIS A 295 8.39 15.58 13.48
CA HIS A 295 9.34 14.49 13.32
C HIS A 295 10.21 14.39 14.58
N GLU A 296 10.24 13.22 15.18
CA GLU A 296 11.18 12.86 16.24
C GLU A 296 12.20 11.88 15.67
N HIS A 297 13.48 12.14 15.92
CA HIS A 297 14.56 11.22 15.61
C HIS A 297 15.25 10.85 16.91
N GLU A 298 15.22 9.58 17.26
CA GLU A 298 15.85 9.04 18.46
C GLU A 298 16.95 8.06 18.05
N ASN A 299 18.15 8.22 18.60
CA ASN A 299 19.21 7.22 18.55
C ASN A 299 19.95 7.17 19.90
N ALA A 300 20.82 6.18 20.10
CA ALA A 300 21.52 6.00 21.38
C ALA A 300 22.36 7.22 21.83
N ALA A 301 22.75 8.09 20.90
CA ALA A 301 23.60 9.24 21.15
C ALA A 301 22.83 10.58 21.21
N ASP A 302 21.68 10.69 20.55
CA ASP A 302 21.01 11.96 20.27
C ASP A 302 19.48 11.79 20.19
N PHE A 303 18.76 12.85 20.57
CA PHE A 303 17.31 12.94 20.44
C PHE A 303 16.97 14.30 19.82
N GLN A 304 16.35 14.29 18.65
CA GLN A 304 15.96 15.49 17.93
C GLN A 304 14.45 15.54 17.76
N HIS A 305 13.88 16.73 17.97
CA HIS A 305 12.46 16.96 17.79
C HIS A 305 12.29 18.16 16.84
N ARG A 306 11.50 17.97 15.77
CA ARG A 306 11.26 18.97 14.74
C ARG A 306 9.76 19.14 14.54
N TYR A 307 9.30 20.39 14.50
CA TYR A 307 7.93 20.74 14.14
C TYR A 307 7.92 21.35 12.74
N PHE A 308 7.00 20.91 11.89
CA PHE A 308 6.84 21.45 10.54
C PHE A 308 5.59 22.28 10.43
N THR A 309 5.62 23.34 9.64
CA THR A 309 4.41 24.09 9.28
C THR A 309 3.35 23.14 8.68
N PRO A 310 2.05 23.28 9.01
CA PRO A 310 1.00 22.49 8.38
C PRO A 310 1.08 22.63 6.86
N PHE A 311 0.79 21.54 6.14
CA PHE A 311 0.86 21.50 4.67
C PHE A 311 2.24 21.81 4.05
N SER A 312 3.34 21.79 4.83
CA SER A 312 4.68 22.09 4.28
C SER A 312 5.52 20.86 3.98
N VAL A 313 5.28 19.76 4.72
CA VAL A 313 5.97 18.49 4.51
C VAL A 313 4.94 17.41 4.28
N GLU A 314 4.88 16.94 3.04
CA GLU A 314 4.07 15.80 2.64
C GLU A 314 4.88 14.51 2.84
N LEU A 315 4.28 13.52 3.50
CA LEU A 315 4.82 12.18 3.61
C LEU A 315 3.74 11.17 3.21
N PRO A 316 3.53 10.98 1.89
CA PRO A 316 2.48 10.11 1.38
C PRO A 316 2.90 8.64 1.46
N VAL A 317 2.77 8.03 2.64
CA VAL A 317 3.18 6.64 2.91
C VAL A 317 2.45 5.62 2.02
N PHE A 318 1.21 5.91 1.60
CA PHE A 318 0.38 4.97 0.82
C PHE A 318 0.52 5.08 -0.71
N ILE A 319 1.14 6.14 -1.24
CA ILE A 319 1.23 6.35 -2.69
C ILE A 319 2.39 5.52 -3.29
N SER A 320 3.28 4.99 -2.47
CA SER A 320 4.60 4.47 -2.87
C SER A 320 4.87 2.97 -2.61
N LEU A 321 3.84 2.10 -2.60
CA LEU A 321 4.05 0.64 -2.51
C LEU A 321 3.43 -0.16 -3.68
N PRO A 322 4.11 -1.16 -4.29
CA PRO A 322 5.54 -1.49 -4.30
C PRO A 322 6.21 -1.39 -5.69
N GLY A 323 7.44 -0.88 -5.69
CA GLY A 323 8.46 -0.91 -6.75
C GLY A 323 9.85 -0.61 -6.13
N ALA A 324 10.95 -0.88 -6.86
CA ALA A 324 12.33 -0.66 -6.41
C ALA A 324 12.60 0.75 -5.84
N ASP A 325 11.74 1.70 -6.17
CA ASP A 325 11.76 3.08 -5.71
C ASP A 325 11.50 3.27 -4.22
N PHE A 326 10.95 2.32 -3.45
CA PHE A 326 10.69 2.58 -2.02
C PHE A 326 11.99 2.72 -1.20
N GLN A 327 12.98 1.85 -1.46
CA GLN A 327 14.31 1.96 -0.83
C GLN A 327 15.05 3.21 -1.34
N GLU A 328 14.94 3.52 -2.64
CA GLU A 328 15.49 4.74 -3.23
C GLU A 328 14.85 6.00 -2.63
N TRP A 329 13.54 6.00 -2.43
CA TRP A 329 12.78 7.07 -1.80
C TRP A 329 13.15 7.23 -0.32
N LEU A 330 13.28 6.13 0.43
CA LEU A 330 13.79 6.15 1.81
C LEU A 330 15.22 6.71 1.92
N SER A 331 16.02 6.60 0.86
CA SER A 331 17.41 7.06 0.81
C SER A 331 17.61 8.42 0.12
N ALA A 332 16.68 8.86 -0.74
CA ALA A 332 16.73 10.11 -1.50
C ALA A 332 16.23 11.35 -0.74
N ARG A 333 16.40 11.37 0.59
CA ARG A 333 16.00 12.50 1.44
C ARG A 333 16.43 13.84 0.83
N PRO A 334 15.58 14.88 0.79
CA PRO A 334 16.09 16.23 0.81
C PRO A 334 16.76 16.43 2.17
N GLU A 335 18.10 16.46 2.20
CA GLU A 335 18.84 16.99 3.34
C GLU A 335 18.44 18.47 3.51
N MET A 336 17.39 18.72 4.29
CA MET A 336 17.19 20.05 4.86
C MET A 336 18.26 20.25 5.93
N VAL A 337 19.30 21.00 5.55
CA VAL A 337 20.32 21.52 6.46
C VAL A 337 19.65 22.52 7.38
N VAL A 338 19.33 22.10 8.60
CA VAL A 338 19.04 22.99 9.73
C VAL A 338 20.25 22.92 10.67
N GLU A 339 20.76 24.09 11.06
CA GLU A 339 21.97 24.21 11.86
C GLU A 339 21.90 23.36 13.14
N ARG A 340 22.93 22.54 13.35
CA ARG A 340 23.07 21.69 14.54
C ARG A 340 23.20 22.56 15.79
N GLY A 341 22.16 22.59 16.63
CA GLY A 341 22.28 23.07 18.00
C GLY A 341 23.16 22.11 18.80
N HIS A 342 24.31 22.59 19.30
CA HIS A 342 25.21 21.81 20.13
C HIS A 342 24.59 21.46 21.49
N ARG A 343 24.75 20.19 21.86
CA ARG A 343 24.54 19.62 23.19
C ARG A 343 25.43 20.33 24.22
N SER A 344 24.83 21.08 25.14
CA SER A 344 25.49 21.62 26.34
C SER A 344 25.06 20.80 27.55
N ASP A 345 26.05 20.32 28.30
CA ASP A 345 25.90 19.75 29.63
C ASP A 345 24.97 20.61 30.49
N MET A 346 23.94 20.00 31.11
CA MET A 346 22.95 20.70 31.93
C MET A 346 23.15 20.34 33.42
N PRO A 347 23.64 21.28 34.25
CA PRO A 347 23.53 21.24 35.71
C PRO A 347 22.08 21.51 36.14
N ASP A 348 21.80 21.41 37.45
CA ASP A 348 20.50 21.53 38.18
C ASP A 348 19.54 22.70 37.83
N GLN A 349 19.85 23.51 36.80
CA GLN A 349 18.99 24.50 36.16
C GLN A 349 17.82 23.89 35.35
N VAL A 350 17.78 22.56 35.17
CA VAL A 350 16.71 21.82 34.46
C VAL A 350 15.34 21.93 35.13
N LEU A 351 15.26 22.33 36.40
CA LEU A 351 13.98 22.70 37.01
C LEU A 351 13.46 24.08 36.54
N ALA A 352 14.18 24.83 35.70
CA ALA A 352 13.71 26.07 35.08
C ALA A 352 12.98 25.85 33.74
N ASP A 353 12.96 24.63 33.20
CA ASP A 353 12.28 24.27 31.93
C ASP A 353 10.82 23.83 32.12
N HIS A 354 10.19 24.20 33.25
CA HIS A 354 8.79 23.85 33.49
C HIS A 354 7.87 24.52 32.47
N VAL A 355 7.10 23.70 31.74
CA VAL A 355 5.93 24.16 31.01
C VAL A 355 4.92 24.68 32.03
N ARG A 356 4.66 25.98 32.04
CA ARG A 356 3.63 26.58 32.89
C ARG A 356 2.32 26.62 32.12
N LEU A 357 1.26 26.09 32.70
CA LEU A 357 -0.10 26.18 32.19
C LEU A 357 -0.85 27.34 32.88
N LEU A 358 -1.53 28.17 32.10
CA LEU A 358 -2.47 29.18 32.57
C LEU A 358 -3.83 28.90 31.93
N GLU A 359 -4.89 28.85 32.72
CA GLU A 359 -6.26 28.70 32.23
C GLU A 359 -7.07 29.96 32.56
N GLU A 360 -7.73 30.53 31.57
CA GLU A 360 -8.61 31.69 31.70
C GLU A 360 -9.97 31.36 31.10
N SER A 361 -11.05 31.64 31.82
CA SER A 361 -12.42 31.50 31.32
C SER A 361 -12.95 32.87 30.92
N ASN A 362 -13.61 32.98 29.77
CA ASN A 362 -14.39 34.16 29.42
C ASN A 362 -15.83 34.07 29.98
N GLN A 363 -16.63 35.12 29.78
CA GLN A 363 -18.02 35.19 30.28
C GLN A 363 -18.96 34.21 29.56
N ASP A 364 -18.58 33.75 28.37
CA ASP A 364 -19.37 32.84 27.54
C ASP A 364 -19.08 31.36 27.85
N GLY A 365 -18.21 31.08 28.84
CA GLY A 365 -17.84 29.72 29.24
C GLY A 365 -16.77 29.08 28.36
N HIS A 366 -16.13 29.84 27.47
CA HIS A 366 -14.95 29.39 26.73
C HIS A 366 -13.71 29.47 27.62
N ILE A 367 -12.89 28.42 27.58
CA ILE A 367 -11.63 28.33 28.32
C ILE A 367 -10.48 28.53 27.33
N CYS A 368 -9.57 29.44 27.64
CA CYS A 368 -8.29 29.57 26.96
C CYS A 368 -7.19 28.97 27.85
N ARG A 369 -6.50 27.95 27.34
CA ARG A 369 -5.32 27.35 27.97
C ARG A 369 -4.07 27.89 27.27
N THR A 370 -3.23 28.60 28.01
CA THR A 370 -1.93 29.08 27.50
C THR A 370 -0.79 28.28 28.14
N MET A 371 0.06 27.71 27.30
CA MET A 371 1.27 26.99 27.72
C MET A 371 2.49 27.88 27.48
N TYR A 372 3.33 27.98 28.50
CA TYR A 372 4.58 28.73 28.46
C TYR A 372 5.78 27.81 28.63
N GLN A 373 6.84 28.04 27.87
CA GLN A 373 8.15 27.44 28.10
C GLN A 373 9.19 28.55 28.19
N LYS A 374 10.00 28.55 29.26
CA LYS A 374 11.02 29.59 29.50
C LYS A 374 10.44 31.02 29.46
N GLY A 375 9.20 31.18 29.95
CA GLY A 375 8.48 32.46 29.97
C GLY A 375 7.93 32.92 28.61
N LYS A 376 8.08 32.13 27.55
CA LYS A 376 7.51 32.40 26.22
C LYS A 376 6.29 31.53 25.98
N VAL A 377 5.27 32.06 25.33
CA VAL A 377 4.11 31.30 24.88
C VAL A 377 4.59 30.31 23.81
N ILE A 378 4.22 29.04 23.97
CA ILE A 378 4.45 28.00 22.95
C ILE A 378 3.15 27.52 22.32
N ARG A 379 2.03 27.63 23.04
CA ARG A 379 0.73 27.14 22.59
C ARG A 379 -0.42 27.82 23.34
N GLN A 380 -1.49 28.07 22.61
CA GLN A 380 -2.80 28.46 23.14
C GLN A 380 -3.86 27.53 22.60
N GLU A 381 -4.74 27.05 23.47
CA GLU A 381 -5.89 26.21 23.10
C GLU A 381 -7.16 26.90 23.57
N TRP A 382 -8.15 26.95 22.70
CA TRP A 382 -9.48 27.46 22.99
C TRP A 382 -10.45 26.28 23.06
N LEU A 383 -11.16 26.19 24.17
CA LEU A 383 -12.04 25.08 24.49
C LEU A 383 -13.45 25.57 24.80
N ASP A 384 -14.43 24.74 24.48
CA ASP A 384 -15.79 24.86 24.96
C ASP A 384 -16.31 23.51 25.51
N GLN A 385 -17.63 23.37 25.66
CA GLN A 385 -18.25 22.14 26.14
C GLN A 385 -18.02 20.91 25.24
N ASN A 386 -17.65 21.10 23.97
CA ASN A 386 -17.37 20.05 23.00
C ASN A 386 -15.86 19.72 22.90
N GLY A 387 -14.99 20.44 23.61
CA GLY A 387 -13.54 20.21 23.59
C GLY A 387 -12.75 21.36 22.97
N VAL A 388 -11.55 21.07 22.48
CA VAL A 388 -10.68 22.08 21.82
C VAL A 388 -11.24 22.38 20.45
N TYR A 389 -11.61 23.64 20.20
CA TYR A 389 -12.09 24.09 18.89
C TYR A 389 -11.08 24.99 18.18
N ALA A 390 -10.09 25.55 18.88
CA ALA A 390 -9.00 26.26 18.22
C ALA A 390 -7.66 26.06 18.94
N ILE A 391 -6.58 26.01 18.16
CA ILE A 391 -5.21 25.93 18.64
C ILE A 391 -4.41 27.03 17.95
N THR A 392 -3.52 27.70 18.66
CA THR A 392 -2.48 28.55 18.07
C THR A 392 -1.14 28.19 18.68
N GLU A 393 -0.15 27.92 17.84
CA GLU A 393 1.20 27.61 18.28
C GLU A 393 2.13 28.77 18.00
N TYR A 394 3.11 28.94 18.89
CA TYR A 394 3.96 30.10 18.94
C TYR A 394 5.44 29.71 18.90
N HIS A 395 6.25 30.53 18.24
CA HIS A 395 7.70 30.49 18.30
C HIS A 395 8.19 31.88 18.72
N GLU A 396 9.00 31.96 19.78
CA GLU A 396 9.53 33.25 20.27
C GLU A 396 8.43 34.29 20.64
N ASN A 397 7.26 33.83 21.12
CA ASN A 397 6.04 34.62 21.36
C ASN A 397 5.32 35.15 20.11
N GLU A 398 5.76 34.79 18.91
CA GLU A 398 5.05 35.11 17.67
C GLU A 398 4.20 33.91 17.25
N PRO A 399 2.93 34.13 16.85
CA PRO A 399 2.12 33.06 16.32
C PRO A 399 2.81 32.51 15.07
N LEU A 400 2.91 31.19 15.02
CA LEU A 400 3.48 30.46 13.90
C LEU A 400 2.36 29.85 13.05
N ARG A 401 1.35 29.28 13.73
CA ARG A 401 0.23 28.58 13.09
C ARG A 401 -0.99 28.52 13.97
N SER A 402 -2.14 28.29 13.35
CA SER A 402 -3.40 28.02 14.03
C SER A 402 -4.19 26.91 13.36
N SER A 403 -5.04 26.23 14.11
CA SER A 403 -6.02 25.27 13.60
C SER A 403 -7.35 25.54 14.28
N GLU A 404 -8.46 25.50 13.54
CA GLU A 404 -9.78 25.80 14.07
C GLU A 404 -10.86 24.88 13.49
N SER A 405 -11.70 24.35 14.37
CA SER A 405 -12.90 23.59 14.07
C SER A 405 -14.05 24.58 13.92
N LEU A 406 -14.46 24.82 12.68
CA LEU A 406 -15.51 25.78 12.36
C LEU A 406 -16.87 25.27 12.85
N GLN A 407 -17.06 23.95 12.85
CA GLN A 407 -18.30 23.29 13.27
C GLN A 407 -18.28 22.83 14.73
N ARG A 408 -17.13 22.91 15.41
CA ARG A 408 -16.92 22.51 16.82
C ARG A 408 -17.30 21.05 17.11
N ASP A 409 -16.94 20.18 16.20
CA ASP A 409 -17.17 18.73 16.29
C ASP A 409 -15.87 17.93 16.42
N GLY A 410 -14.76 18.62 16.70
CA GLY A 410 -13.44 18.02 16.94
C GLY A 410 -12.56 17.93 15.70
N TYR A 411 -13.08 18.21 14.51
CA TYR A 411 -12.29 18.27 13.27
C TYR A 411 -11.86 19.70 12.96
N PHE A 412 -10.58 19.91 12.64
CA PHE A 412 -10.06 21.23 12.28
C PHE A 412 -10.28 21.51 10.79
N ASP A 413 -11.39 22.18 10.46
CA ASP A 413 -11.74 22.53 9.09
C ASP A 413 -10.90 23.70 8.54
N ARG A 414 -10.18 24.43 9.40
CA ARG A 414 -9.35 25.59 9.02
C ARG A 414 -7.97 25.54 9.64
N ALA A 415 -6.94 25.87 8.86
CA ALA A 415 -5.57 26.00 9.33
C ALA A 415 -4.95 27.33 8.87
N GLY A 416 -4.41 28.11 9.81
CA GLY A 416 -3.72 29.37 9.53
C GLY A 416 -2.21 29.24 9.63
N VAL A 417 -1.49 29.91 8.73
CA VAL A 417 -0.02 30.04 8.76
C VAL A 417 0.34 31.50 8.97
N PHE A 418 1.35 31.76 9.81
CA PHE A 418 1.82 33.10 10.14
C PHE A 418 3.26 33.30 9.69
N GLN A 419 3.60 34.54 9.32
CA GLN A 419 4.95 35.01 9.02
C GLN A 419 5.18 36.31 9.77
N ASP A 420 6.26 36.39 10.54
CA ASP A 420 6.62 37.55 11.37
C ASP A 420 5.46 38.02 12.27
N GLY A 421 4.78 37.05 12.88
CA GLY A 421 3.60 37.24 13.73
C GLY A 421 2.32 37.69 13.02
N GLN A 422 2.32 37.80 11.69
CA GLN A 422 1.16 38.18 10.89
C GLN A 422 0.58 36.97 10.15
N LEU A 423 -0.75 36.87 10.09
CA LEU A 423 -1.42 35.81 9.36
C LEU A 423 -1.14 35.95 7.86
N LEU A 424 -0.52 34.93 7.28
CA LEU A 424 -0.15 34.87 5.86
C LEU A 424 -1.26 34.21 5.03
N ALA A 425 -1.81 33.09 5.51
CA ALA A 425 -2.85 32.36 4.80
C ALA A 425 -3.73 31.51 5.73
N TYR A 426 -4.96 31.23 5.30
CA TYR A 426 -5.78 30.13 5.76
C TYR A 426 -5.92 29.07 4.67
N ALA A 427 -5.90 27.80 5.08
CA ALA A 427 -6.34 26.65 4.31
C ALA A 427 -7.64 26.13 4.92
N TYR A 428 -8.58 25.74 4.07
CA TYR A 428 -9.89 25.22 4.46
C TYR A 428 -10.08 23.83 3.86
N ASP A 429 -10.37 22.86 4.73
CA ASP A 429 -10.71 21.46 4.45
C ASP A 429 -12.12 21.20 5.01
N LEU A 430 -13.11 21.54 4.21
CA LEU A 430 -14.53 21.54 4.55
C LEU A 430 -15.16 20.15 4.34
N ASP A 431 -14.56 19.28 3.53
CA ASP A 431 -15.05 17.92 3.28
C ASP A 431 -14.31 16.84 4.08
N ARG A 432 -13.22 17.21 4.75
CA ARG A 432 -12.43 16.40 5.69
C ARG A 432 -11.67 15.28 5.01
N ASP A 433 -11.28 15.48 3.77
CA ASP A 433 -10.47 14.53 3.02
C ASP A 433 -8.96 14.70 3.27
N GLY A 434 -8.55 15.72 4.02
CA GLY A 434 -7.15 16.03 4.31
C GLY A 434 -6.46 16.86 3.22
N ALA A 435 -7.19 17.30 2.20
CA ALA A 435 -6.76 18.31 1.26
C ALA A 435 -7.51 19.61 1.55
N ALA A 436 -6.89 20.76 1.25
CA ALA A 436 -7.62 22.02 1.32
C ALA A 436 -8.36 22.27 -0.01
N GLU A 437 -9.68 22.39 0.02
CA GLU A 437 -10.46 22.85 -1.15
C GLU A 437 -10.24 24.34 -1.42
N MET A 438 -9.91 25.11 -0.38
CA MET A 438 -9.81 26.55 -0.47
C MET A 438 -8.63 27.11 0.33
N TRP A 439 -7.92 28.06 -0.28
CA TRP A 439 -6.89 28.86 0.37
C TRP A 439 -7.30 30.33 0.36
N GLU A 440 -7.03 31.02 1.46
CA GLU A 440 -7.23 32.46 1.62
C GLU A 440 -5.88 33.07 1.99
N TYR A 441 -5.29 33.88 1.11
CA TYR A 441 -4.02 34.57 1.35
C TYR A 441 -4.25 36.01 1.77
N PHE A 442 -3.35 36.54 2.58
CA PHE A 442 -3.33 37.93 3.02
C PHE A 442 -2.05 38.60 2.52
N ASP A 443 -2.19 39.67 1.74
CA ASP A 443 -1.05 40.51 1.38
C ASP A 443 -0.66 41.49 2.52
N GLN A 444 0.37 42.31 2.30
CA GLN A 444 0.79 43.33 3.27
C GLN A 444 -0.26 44.39 3.58
N ALA A 445 -1.22 44.60 2.67
CA ALA A 445 -2.37 45.49 2.87
C ALA A 445 -3.58 44.77 3.50
N ARG A 446 -3.44 43.47 3.82
CA ARG A 446 -4.51 42.56 4.26
C ARG A 446 -5.62 42.37 3.22
N THR A 447 -5.29 42.49 1.94
CA THR A 447 -6.18 42.08 0.86
C THR A 447 -6.32 40.56 0.90
N GLN A 448 -7.57 40.09 0.96
CA GLN A 448 -7.92 38.67 0.91
C GLN A 448 -7.92 38.17 -0.52
N ILE A 449 -7.18 37.10 -0.79
CA ILE A 449 -7.14 36.43 -2.10
C ILE A 449 -7.57 34.98 -1.90
N TRP A 450 -8.62 34.55 -2.59
CA TRP A 450 -9.14 33.19 -2.50
C TRP A 450 -8.68 32.33 -3.68
N LEU A 451 -8.18 31.13 -3.40
CA LEU A 451 -7.85 30.11 -4.39
C LEU A 451 -8.69 28.86 -4.09
N ILE A 452 -9.54 28.45 -5.04
CA ILE A 452 -10.45 27.30 -4.88
C ILE A 452 -10.01 26.18 -5.84
N LYS A 453 -9.72 25.00 -5.30
CA LYS A 453 -9.10 23.86 -6.02
C LYS A 453 -10.05 23.20 -7.04
N HIS A 454 -11.38 23.37 -6.89
CA HIS A 454 -12.39 22.69 -7.70
C HIS A 454 -13.45 23.60 -8.37
N SER A 455 -13.00 24.63 -9.10
CA SER A 455 -13.83 25.20 -10.18
C SER A 455 -12.98 25.83 -11.29
N PRO A 456 -13.32 25.64 -12.58
CA PRO A 456 -12.62 26.27 -13.71
C PRO A 456 -12.92 27.79 -13.84
N ARG A 457 -13.21 28.48 -12.73
CA ARG A 457 -13.63 29.88 -12.71
C ARG A 457 -12.99 30.59 -11.52
N LEU A 458 -11.81 31.16 -11.75
CA LEU A 458 -11.16 32.08 -10.82
C LEU A 458 -11.97 33.38 -10.72
N GLY A 459 -12.37 33.74 -9.50
CA GLY A 459 -12.89 35.07 -9.18
C GLY A 459 -11.87 35.80 -8.30
N LEU A 460 -11.41 36.97 -8.73
CA LEU A 460 -10.60 37.88 -7.91
C LEU A 460 -11.57 38.84 -7.20
N VAL A 461 -11.51 38.90 -5.88
CA VAL A 461 -12.33 39.86 -5.10
C VAL A 461 -11.40 40.94 -4.56
N HIS A 462 -11.51 42.16 -5.09
CA HIS A 462 -10.90 43.33 -4.48
C HIS A 462 -11.81 43.84 -3.37
N ASN A 463 -11.30 43.93 -2.14
CA ASN A 463 -11.93 44.72 -1.09
C ASN A 463 -11.31 46.12 -1.12
N VAL A 464 -12.09 47.14 -1.50
CA VAL A 464 -11.71 48.55 -1.35
C VAL A 464 -12.60 49.14 -0.25
N ASP A 465 -11.98 49.85 0.70
CA ASP A 465 -12.59 50.39 1.91
C ASP A 465 -13.92 51.13 1.67
N PHE A 466 -14.93 50.76 2.47
CA PHE A 466 -16.14 51.53 2.83
C PHE A 466 -16.76 52.48 1.77
N ALA A 467 -17.34 51.93 0.70
CA ALA A 467 -18.50 52.54 0.02
C ALA A 467 -19.18 51.56 -0.96
N ASN A 468 -20.36 51.06 -0.58
CA ASN A 468 -21.54 50.61 -1.37
C ASN A 468 -21.46 50.07 -2.83
N GLU A 469 -20.31 49.76 -3.40
CA GLU A 469 -20.21 49.20 -4.77
C GLU A 469 -19.34 47.95 -4.77
N LEU A 470 -20.01 46.80 -4.93
CA LEU A 470 -19.36 45.54 -5.25
C LEU A 470 -18.94 45.60 -6.73
N LEU A 471 -17.65 45.77 -6.99
CA LEU A 471 -17.04 45.60 -8.31
C LEU A 471 -16.48 44.18 -8.37
N ILE A 472 -17.05 43.33 -9.24
CA ILE A 472 -16.53 42.00 -9.53
C ILE A 472 -15.81 42.09 -10.87
N ASP A 473 -14.50 41.86 -10.87
CA ASP A 473 -13.74 41.65 -12.10
C ASP A 473 -13.72 40.14 -12.38
N ILE A 474 -14.27 39.73 -13.53
CA ILE A 474 -14.31 38.33 -13.95
C ILE A 474 -13.29 38.17 -15.07
N LEU A 475 -12.19 37.48 -14.80
CA LEU A 475 -11.27 37.00 -15.83
C LEU A 475 -11.78 35.65 -16.32
N ALA A 476 -12.41 35.65 -17.49
CA ALA A 476 -12.77 34.41 -18.19
C ALA A 476 -11.62 34.01 -19.12
N ASP A 477 -11.14 32.78 -18.97
CA ASP A 477 -10.26 32.10 -19.93
C ASP A 477 -11.17 31.45 -20.97
N ASP A 478 -11.29 32.07 -22.15
CA ASP A 478 -12.28 31.68 -23.17
C ASP A 478 -11.62 31.16 -24.46
N ASP A 479 -10.33 30.83 -24.45
CA ASP A 479 -9.70 30.08 -25.52
C ASP A 479 -8.61 29.11 -25.04
N GLU A 480 -8.52 27.98 -25.74
CA GLU A 480 -7.60 26.84 -25.54
C GLU A 480 -6.09 27.23 -25.63
N TYR A 481 -5.75 28.52 -25.67
CA TYR A 481 -4.42 29.05 -25.98
C TYR A 481 -3.93 30.24 -25.12
N GLY A 482 -4.63 30.63 -24.05
CA GLY A 482 -4.02 31.33 -22.90
C GLY A 482 -3.46 32.75 -23.16
N PHE A 483 -4.32 33.72 -23.48
CA PHE A 483 -4.07 35.13 -23.16
C PHE A 483 -5.37 35.89 -22.81
N PRO A 484 -5.43 36.68 -21.72
CA PRO A 484 -6.67 37.29 -21.26
C PRO A 484 -7.10 38.51 -22.10
N SER A 485 -8.42 38.67 -22.28
CA SER A 485 -9.04 39.92 -22.75
C SER A 485 -9.95 40.49 -21.66
N ASN A 486 -9.88 41.82 -21.45
CA ASN A 486 -10.61 42.50 -20.37
C ASN A 486 -12.06 42.79 -20.78
N ARG A 487 -13.02 42.47 -19.91
CA ARG A 487 -14.41 42.93 -20.06
C ARG A 487 -15.00 43.36 -18.71
N ILE A 488 -15.31 44.65 -18.61
CA ILE A 488 -15.97 45.25 -17.44
C ILE A 488 -17.49 45.09 -17.61
N LEU A 489 -18.17 44.50 -16.65
CA LEU A 489 -19.63 44.45 -16.60
C LEU A 489 -20.17 45.39 -15.52
N HIS A 490 -21.11 46.26 -15.89
CA HIS A 490 -21.79 47.15 -14.96
C HIS A 490 -23.14 46.57 -14.54
N ARG A 491 -23.60 46.90 -13.33
CA ARG A 491 -24.85 46.42 -12.72
C ARG A 491 -26.11 46.57 -13.59
N GLN A 492 -26.11 47.44 -14.60
CA GLN A 492 -27.23 47.60 -15.53
C GLN A 492 -27.45 46.42 -16.49
N ASP A 493 -26.49 45.50 -16.63
CA ASP A 493 -26.58 44.36 -17.56
C ASP A 493 -27.28 43.12 -16.97
N THR A 494 -27.62 43.14 -15.67
CA THR A 494 -28.22 41.98 -14.96
C THR A 494 -29.73 41.81 -15.16
N ALA A 495 -30.41 42.76 -15.81
CA ALA A 495 -31.86 42.66 -16.07
C ALA A 495 -32.22 41.69 -17.22
N ALA A 496 -31.25 41.16 -17.97
CA ALA A 496 -31.50 40.30 -19.13
C ALA A 496 -31.32 38.79 -18.87
N PHE A 497 -30.86 38.38 -17.68
CA PHE A 497 -30.63 36.97 -17.34
C PHE A 497 -31.64 36.46 -16.30
N THR A 498 -32.91 36.42 -16.70
CA THR A 498 -33.89 35.49 -16.11
C THR A 498 -34.55 34.73 -17.26
N GLY A 499 -33.98 33.57 -17.58
CA GLY A 499 -34.45 32.72 -18.67
C GLY A 499 -33.65 31.42 -18.74
N ASN A 500 -34.17 30.42 -18.00
CA ASN A 500 -33.72 29.03 -17.81
C ASN A 500 -32.43 28.79 -17.02
#